data_AF-A0A9D7UB56-F1
#
_entry.id   AF-A0A9D7UB56-F1
#
_cell.length_a   1.000
_cell.length_b   1.000
_cell.length_c   1.000
_cell.angle_alpha   90.00
_cell.angle_beta   90.00
_cell.angle_gamma   90.00
#
_symmetry.space_group_name_H-M   'P 1'
#
loop_
_entity.id
_entity.type
_entity.pdbx_description
1 polymer ?
#
loop_
_entity_poly.entity_id
_entity_poly.type
_entity_poly.pdbx_seq_one_letter_code
_entity_poly.pdbx_strand_id
1 'polypeptide(L)'
;MVTGPIHLEPIGCIRTPYINKYDAPRQPRIDDRVDEATVELYPHRNYEQALRDIDGCDHIWLVTYFDRAPGWKPLVLTPRDRVKRGVFATRSPHRPNPIGLTCVELVSVKGLRLIVKGTDLLDKTPVLDIKPYLAYADAFPESRVRWVDEVDQQPSFKVVWADKGQALPEDVRTHAERVLAADPFPHPYRRIEQGSNGVSILAVREHRISFVIDDDTVTIL
;
A
#
# COMPACT_ATOMS: atom_id res chain seq x y z
N MET A 1 14.02 12.61 -30.55
CA MET A 1 13.29 12.91 -29.30
C MET A 1 11.84 12.55 -29.53
N VAL A 2 11.21 11.81 -28.61
CA VAL A 2 9.77 11.56 -28.69
C VAL A 2 9.06 12.85 -28.28
N THR A 3 8.36 13.50 -29.22
CA THR A 3 7.71 14.81 -29.00
C THR A 3 6.20 14.68 -28.79
N GLY A 4 5.66 13.45 -28.76
CA GLY A 4 4.23 13.16 -28.64
C GLY A 4 3.90 12.19 -27.50
N PRO A 5 2.61 11.95 -27.23
CA PRO A 5 2.17 11.00 -26.21
C PRO A 5 2.65 9.58 -26.53
N ILE A 6 2.96 8.83 -25.48
CA ILE A 6 3.32 7.41 -25.58
C ILE A 6 2.06 6.60 -25.26
N HIS A 7 1.71 5.69 -26.15
CA HIS A 7 0.62 4.75 -25.94
C HIS A 7 1.18 3.46 -25.32
N LEU A 8 0.58 3.04 -24.21
CA LEU A 8 0.95 1.82 -23.51
C LEU A 8 -0.24 0.86 -23.55
N GLU A 9 0.03 -0.39 -23.86
CA GLU A 9 -0.95 -1.47 -23.83
C GLU A 9 -0.65 -2.36 -22.62
N PRO A 10 -1.63 -2.63 -21.74
CA PRO A 10 -1.45 -3.60 -20.68
C PRO A 10 -1.09 -4.97 -21.24
N ILE A 11 -0.13 -5.64 -20.60
CA ILE A 11 0.27 -7.01 -20.91
C ILE A 11 -0.59 -8.04 -20.17
N GLY A 12 -1.34 -7.60 -19.17
CA GLY A 12 -2.19 -8.41 -18.33
C GLY A 12 -2.83 -7.60 -17.20
N CYS A 13 -3.33 -8.31 -16.19
CA CYS A 13 -3.82 -7.70 -14.96
C CYS A 13 -3.49 -8.57 -13.75
N ILE A 14 -3.46 -7.98 -12.56
CA ILE A 14 -3.31 -8.73 -11.30
C ILE A 14 -4.67 -9.06 -10.70
N ARG A 15 -4.81 -10.25 -10.12
CA ARG A 15 -5.98 -10.70 -9.35
C ARG A 15 -5.60 -10.77 -7.88
N THR A 16 -6.37 -10.07 -7.05
CA THR A 16 -6.10 -9.93 -5.61
C THR A 16 -7.40 -10.01 -4.82
N PRO A 17 -7.37 -10.31 -3.51
CA PRO A 17 -8.55 -10.18 -2.66
C PRO A 17 -8.93 -8.71 -2.38
N TYR A 18 -8.18 -7.73 -2.88
CA TYR A 18 -8.33 -6.33 -2.54
C TYR A 18 -9.30 -5.62 -3.49
N ILE A 19 -10.57 -5.57 -3.11
CA ILE A 19 -11.62 -4.94 -3.91
C ILE A 19 -11.64 -3.42 -3.69
N ASN A 20 -11.48 -2.98 -2.45
CA ASN A 20 -11.48 -1.58 -2.06
C ASN A 20 -10.08 -1.10 -1.64
N LYS A 21 -9.86 0.21 -1.71
CA LYS A 21 -8.57 0.83 -1.33
C LYS A 21 -8.11 0.51 0.10
N TYR A 22 -9.05 0.29 1.02
CA TYR A 22 -8.75 -0.04 2.41
C TYR A 22 -8.53 -1.55 2.65
N ASP A 23 -8.80 -2.39 1.63
CA ASP A 23 -8.52 -3.82 1.68
C ASP A 23 -7.03 -4.08 1.38
N ALA A 24 -6.45 -3.28 0.47
CA ALA A 24 -5.04 -3.35 0.09
C ALA A 24 -4.10 -2.73 1.14
N PRO A 25 -2.86 -3.25 1.28
CA PRO A 25 -1.83 -2.59 2.06
C PRO A 25 -1.45 -1.23 1.47
N ARG A 26 -0.87 -0.37 2.31
CA ARG A 26 -0.44 0.97 1.87
C ARG A 26 0.78 0.92 0.95
N GLN A 27 1.67 -0.05 1.17
CA GLN A 27 2.80 -0.41 0.33
C GLN A 27 3.12 -1.89 0.58
N PRO A 28 3.81 -2.58 -0.35
CA PRO A 28 4.30 -3.93 -0.14
C PRO A 28 5.07 -4.06 1.18
N ARG A 29 4.86 -5.16 1.90
CA ARG A 29 5.58 -5.52 3.13
C ARG A 29 5.42 -4.58 4.34
N ILE A 30 4.55 -3.57 4.30
CA ILE A 30 4.26 -2.71 5.48
C ILE A 30 3.34 -3.43 6.48
N ASP A 31 2.64 -4.46 6.05
CA ASP A 31 1.91 -5.37 6.93
C ASP A 31 2.45 -6.80 6.79
N ASP A 32 2.23 -7.60 7.83
CA ASP A 32 2.55 -9.03 7.84
C ASP A 32 1.61 -9.86 6.93
N ARG A 33 0.91 -9.19 6.01
CA ARG A 33 -0.02 -9.84 5.08
C ARG A 33 0.79 -10.44 3.94
N VAL A 34 0.66 -11.75 3.81
CA VAL A 34 1.29 -12.56 2.76
C VAL A 34 0.23 -13.09 1.80
N ASP A 35 -0.82 -12.30 1.55
CA ASP A 35 -1.92 -12.69 0.68
C ASP A 35 -1.39 -13.03 -0.71
N GLU A 36 -1.81 -14.18 -1.21
CA GLU A 36 -1.47 -14.64 -2.55
C GLU A 36 -2.26 -13.84 -3.58
N ALA A 37 -1.58 -13.43 -4.64
CA ALA A 37 -2.15 -12.79 -5.81
C ALA A 37 -1.69 -13.50 -7.08
N THR A 38 -2.38 -13.26 -8.18
CA THR A 38 -2.02 -13.83 -9.48
C THR A 38 -1.91 -12.74 -10.53
N VAL A 39 -0.75 -12.60 -11.16
CA VAL A 39 -0.62 -11.82 -12.39
C VAL A 39 -1.04 -12.71 -13.56
N GLU A 40 -2.07 -12.31 -14.29
CA GLU A 40 -2.61 -13.00 -15.46
C GLU A 40 -2.22 -12.21 -16.72
N LEU A 41 -1.31 -12.76 -17.53
CA LEU A 41 -0.93 -12.17 -18.80
C LEU A 41 -1.95 -12.49 -19.90
N TYR A 42 -2.13 -11.57 -20.83
CA TYR A 42 -3.02 -11.76 -21.96
C TYR A 42 -2.44 -12.76 -22.96
N PRO A 43 -3.26 -13.68 -23.51
CA PRO A 43 -2.81 -14.68 -24.47
C PRO A 43 -2.50 -14.06 -25.84
N HIS A 44 -1.95 -14.89 -26.73
CA HIS A 44 -1.73 -14.56 -28.16
C HIS A 44 -0.71 -13.43 -28.42
N ARG A 45 0.21 -13.20 -27.48
CA ARG A 45 1.32 -12.23 -27.62
C ARG A 45 2.71 -12.83 -27.46
N ASN A 46 2.82 -14.17 -27.51
CA ASN A 46 4.05 -14.92 -27.25
C ASN A 46 4.64 -14.69 -25.86
N TYR A 47 3.80 -14.37 -24.87
CA TYR A 47 4.26 -14.16 -23.50
C TYR A 47 4.73 -15.45 -22.84
N GLU A 48 4.30 -16.62 -23.31
CA GLU A 48 4.84 -17.90 -22.89
C GLU A 48 6.35 -17.99 -23.16
N GLN A 49 6.80 -17.45 -24.30
CA GLN A 49 8.22 -17.36 -24.62
C GLN A 49 8.91 -16.26 -23.81
N ALA A 50 8.25 -15.11 -23.61
CA ALA A 50 8.80 -14.00 -22.84
C ALA A 50 8.97 -14.32 -21.34
N LEU A 51 8.19 -15.28 -20.82
CA LEU A 51 8.29 -15.78 -19.45
C LEU A 51 9.34 -16.86 -19.25
N ARG A 52 10.06 -17.27 -20.29
CA ARG A 52 11.18 -18.21 -20.13
C ARG A 52 12.17 -17.68 -19.08
N ASP A 53 12.63 -18.58 -18.20
CA ASP A 53 13.62 -18.35 -17.13
C ASP A 53 13.16 -17.42 -15.97
N ILE A 54 11.93 -16.89 -16.00
CA ILE A 54 11.43 -16.01 -14.93
C ILE A 54 11.22 -16.76 -13.61
N ASP A 55 11.02 -18.07 -13.66
CA ASP A 55 10.91 -18.95 -12.49
C ASP A 55 12.22 -19.06 -11.69
N GLY A 56 13.35 -18.63 -12.26
CA GLY A 56 14.60 -18.42 -11.53
C GLY A 56 14.66 -17.14 -10.69
N CYS A 57 13.62 -16.30 -10.72
CA CYS A 57 13.56 -15.06 -9.94
C CYS A 57 12.78 -15.25 -8.64
N ASP A 58 13.36 -14.95 -7.48
CA ASP A 58 12.61 -14.89 -6.22
C ASP A 58 11.69 -13.68 -6.14
N HIS A 59 12.10 -12.57 -6.77
CA HIS A 59 11.39 -11.30 -6.75
C HIS A 59 11.33 -10.68 -8.14
N ILE A 60 10.20 -10.02 -8.42
CA ILE A 60 9.98 -9.30 -9.67
C ILE A 60 9.39 -7.92 -9.39
N TRP A 61 9.75 -6.96 -10.22
CA TRP A 61 9.06 -5.68 -10.33
C TRP A 61 7.85 -5.83 -11.23
N LEU A 62 6.70 -5.36 -10.76
CA LEU A 62 5.52 -5.09 -11.56
C LEU A 62 5.45 -3.59 -11.83
N VAL A 63 5.43 -3.22 -13.12
CA VAL A 63 5.09 -1.87 -13.55
C VAL A 63 3.61 -1.87 -13.89
N THR A 64 2.83 -1.02 -13.24
CA THR A 64 1.36 -1.05 -13.33
C THR A 64 0.78 0.29 -13.70
N TYR A 65 -0.49 0.30 -14.08
CA TYR A 65 -1.24 1.53 -14.31
C TYR A 65 -2.33 1.68 -13.24
N PHE A 66 -2.32 2.78 -12.49
CA PHE A 66 -3.38 3.12 -11.54
C PHE A 66 -4.60 3.63 -12.31
N ASP A 67 -5.35 2.68 -12.88
CA ASP A 67 -6.58 2.88 -13.65
C ASP A 67 -7.67 3.65 -12.88
N ARG A 68 -7.60 3.61 -11.54
CA ARG A 68 -8.53 4.28 -10.62
C ARG A 68 -7.95 5.54 -9.96
N ALA A 69 -6.81 6.05 -10.45
CA ALA A 69 -6.21 7.26 -9.87
C ALA A 69 -7.15 8.48 -10.00
N PRO A 70 -7.31 9.34 -8.98
CA PRO A 70 -8.29 10.44 -9.02
C PRO A 70 -7.78 11.68 -9.80
N GLY A 71 -6.93 11.47 -10.80
CA GLY A 71 -6.29 12.51 -11.59
C GLY A 71 -5.03 13.11 -10.96
N TRP A 72 -4.31 13.87 -11.78
CA TRP A 72 -3.04 14.53 -11.45
C TRP A 72 -3.20 15.62 -10.39
N LYS A 73 -2.28 15.65 -9.41
CA LYS A 73 -2.11 16.79 -8.48
C LYS A 73 -0.62 17.05 -8.21
N PRO A 74 -0.14 18.30 -8.29
CA PRO A 74 1.27 18.62 -8.03
C PRO A 74 1.66 18.46 -6.56
N LEU A 75 0.72 18.72 -5.64
CA LEU A 75 0.88 18.59 -4.21
C LEU A 75 -0.18 17.63 -3.65
N VAL A 76 0.23 16.72 -2.77
CA VAL A 76 -0.63 15.68 -2.19
C VAL A 76 -0.43 15.60 -0.69
N LEU A 77 -1.51 15.32 0.03
CA LEU A 77 -1.43 14.92 1.43
C LEU A 77 -1.11 13.42 1.49
N THR A 78 -0.14 13.01 2.30
CA THR A 78 0.25 11.60 2.45
C THR A 78 -0.40 11.01 3.70
N PRO A 79 -0.55 9.68 3.82
CA PRO A 79 -1.07 9.07 5.04
C PRO A 79 -0.20 9.28 6.30
N ARG A 80 1.06 9.72 6.13
CA ARG A 80 2.05 9.84 7.20
C ARG A 80 2.07 11.20 7.87
N ASP A 81 1.72 12.25 7.13
CA ASP A 81 2.00 13.62 7.52
C ASP A 81 0.80 14.53 7.23
N ARG A 82 0.64 15.59 8.01
CA ARG A 82 -0.39 16.62 7.86
C ARG A 82 0.02 17.70 6.86
N VAL A 83 1.29 17.74 6.46
CA VAL A 83 1.81 18.67 5.44
C VAL A 83 1.70 18.07 4.04
N LYS A 84 1.21 18.86 3.07
CA LYS A 84 1.22 18.46 1.66
C LYS A 84 2.65 18.39 1.14
N ARG A 85 2.98 17.33 0.43
CA ARG A 85 4.29 17.11 -0.20
C ARG A 85 4.17 17.18 -1.71
N GLY A 86 5.25 17.59 -2.39
CA GLY A 86 5.36 17.47 -3.84
C GLY A 86 5.18 16.02 -4.24
N VAL A 87 4.26 15.75 -5.16
CA VAL A 87 3.88 14.37 -5.53
C VAL A 87 5.05 13.52 -6.03
N PHE A 88 6.08 14.12 -6.63
CA PHE A 88 7.30 13.42 -7.07
C PHE A 88 8.22 13.02 -5.90
N ALA A 89 8.04 13.62 -4.72
CA ALA A 89 8.67 13.20 -3.47
C ALA A 89 7.82 12.18 -2.68
N THR A 90 6.80 11.60 -3.33
CA THR A 90 5.86 10.64 -2.72
C THR A 90 5.58 9.47 -3.66
N ARG A 91 4.90 8.44 -3.15
CA ARG A 91 4.33 7.32 -3.93
C ARG A 91 2.83 7.47 -4.19
N SER A 92 2.32 8.70 -4.23
CA SER A 92 0.89 8.94 -4.47
C SER A 92 0.48 8.56 -5.90
N PRO A 93 -0.72 7.99 -6.12
CA PRO A 93 -1.24 7.69 -7.46
C PRO A 93 -1.65 8.93 -8.26
N HIS A 94 -1.72 10.12 -7.64
CA HIS A 94 -2.10 11.39 -8.28
C HIS A 94 -1.00 11.95 -9.19
N ARG A 95 -0.48 11.15 -10.13
CA ARG A 95 0.68 11.46 -10.97
C ARG A 95 0.28 11.89 -12.38
N PRO A 96 1.15 12.55 -13.16
CA PRO A 96 0.84 12.93 -14.54
C PRO A 96 0.67 11.67 -15.40
N ASN A 97 1.56 10.70 -15.20
CA ASN A 97 1.43 9.34 -15.68
C ASN A 97 1.21 8.45 -14.45
N PRO A 98 0.00 7.92 -14.23
CA PRO A 98 -0.35 7.20 -13.01
C PRO A 98 0.24 5.76 -13.04
N ILE A 99 1.56 5.68 -13.11
CA ILE A 99 2.31 4.42 -13.16
C ILE A 99 2.69 4.02 -11.74
N GLY A 100 2.41 2.76 -11.39
CA GLY A 100 2.80 2.11 -10.16
C GLY A 100 4.05 1.26 -10.33
N LEU A 101 4.76 1.05 -9.24
CA LEU A 101 5.90 0.17 -9.15
C LEU A 101 5.78 -0.66 -7.86
N THR A 102 5.63 -1.97 -8.02
CA THR A 102 5.39 -2.91 -6.91
C THR A 102 6.41 -4.04 -7.00
N CYS A 103 7.23 -4.24 -5.97
CA CYS A 103 8.09 -5.43 -5.86
C CYS A 103 7.30 -6.53 -5.17
N VAL A 104 7.22 -7.69 -5.79
CA VAL A 104 6.52 -8.86 -5.26
C VAL A 104 7.45 -10.06 -5.22
N GLU A 105 7.19 -10.96 -4.28
CA GLU A 105 7.78 -12.31 -4.28
C GLU A 105 7.11 -13.12 -5.38
N LEU A 106 7.89 -13.78 -6.24
CA LEU A 106 7.39 -14.72 -7.24
C LEU A 106 7.40 -16.13 -6.64
N VAL A 107 6.20 -16.70 -6.45
CA VAL A 107 6.02 -18.01 -5.80
C VAL A 107 6.04 -19.14 -6.80
N SER A 108 5.35 -18.98 -7.93
CA SER A 108 5.35 -19.98 -9.01
C SER A 108 4.84 -19.40 -10.33
N VAL A 109 5.17 -20.08 -11.43
CA VAL A 109 4.71 -19.74 -12.78
C VAL A 109 3.92 -20.91 -13.35
N LYS A 110 2.71 -20.66 -13.85
CA LYS A 110 1.80 -21.66 -14.42
C LYS A 110 1.23 -21.14 -15.74
N GLY A 111 1.92 -21.43 -16.84
CA GLY A 111 1.60 -20.85 -18.15
C GLY A 111 1.72 -19.33 -18.10
N LEU A 112 0.64 -18.61 -18.41
CA LEU A 112 0.56 -17.15 -18.38
C LEU A 112 0.16 -16.57 -17.00
N ARG A 113 0.18 -17.39 -15.94
CA ARG A 113 -0.20 -16.99 -14.58
C ARG A 113 1.00 -17.04 -13.66
N LEU A 114 1.36 -15.91 -13.07
CA LEU A 114 2.44 -15.79 -12.09
C LEU A 114 1.80 -15.62 -10.72
N ILE A 115 2.05 -16.57 -9.82
CA ILE A 115 1.59 -16.53 -8.43
C ILE A 115 2.59 -15.70 -7.64
N VAL A 116 2.11 -14.67 -6.95
CA VAL A 116 2.96 -13.69 -6.26
C VAL A 116 2.44 -13.38 -4.87
N LYS A 117 3.32 -12.84 -4.00
CA LYS A 117 2.97 -12.37 -2.65
C LYS A 117 3.50 -10.96 -2.39
N GLY A 118 2.86 -10.29 -1.43
CA GLY A 118 3.28 -8.97 -0.95
C GLY A 118 2.91 -7.81 -1.89
N THR A 119 1.82 -7.94 -2.65
CA THR A 119 1.33 -6.86 -3.51
C THR A 119 0.50 -5.82 -2.74
N ASP A 120 0.48 -4.58 -3.23
CA ASP A 120 -0.39 -3.50 -2.76
C ASP A 120 -1.47 -3.08 -3.78
N LEU A 121 -1.64 -3.91 -4.82
CA LEU A 121 -2.48 -3.59 -5.97
C LEU A 121 -3.92 -4.09 -5.78
N LEU A 122 -4.88 -3.28 -6.20
CA LEU A 122 -6.29 -3.68 -6.24
C LEU A 122 -6.54 -4.78 -7.28
N ASP A 123 -7.62 -5.54 -7.09
CA ASP A 123 -8.04 -6.56 -8.05
C ASP A 123 -8.21 -5.93 -9.44
N LYS A 124 -7.78 -6.65 -10.47
CA LYS A 124 -7.79 -6.23 -11.89
C LYS A 124 -6.94 -5.00 -12.21
N THR A 125 -6.01 -4.59 -11.35
CA THR A 125 -5.08 -3.51 -11.71
C THR A 125 -4.28 -3.91 -12.96
N PRO A 126 -4.25 -3.07 -14.02
CA PRO A 126 -3.50 -3.38 -15.24
C PRO A 126 -2.00 -3.46 -14.99
N VAL A 127 -1.36 -4.49 -15.56
CA VAL A 127 0.09 -4.66 -15.57
C VAL A 127 0.62 -4.23 -16.93
N LEU A 128 1.60 -3.33 -16.92
CA LEU A 128 2.24 -2.78 -18.11
C LEU A 128 3.55 -3.50 -18.44
N ASP A 129 4.29 -3.95 -17.43
CA ASP A 129 5.60 -4.59 -17.62
C ASP A 129 5.99 -5.42 -16.39
N ILE A 130 6.91 -6.39 -16.59
CA ILE A 130 7.50 -7.23 -15.54
C ILE A 130 9.01 -7.24 -15.72
N LYS A 131 9.77 -7.05 -14.64
CA LYS A 131 11.23 -7.12 -14.65
C LYS A 131 11.76 -7.94 -13.48
N PRO A 132 12.91 -8.62 -13.62
CA PRO A 132 13.57 -9.24 -12.47
C PRO A 132 13.97 -8.15 -11.47
N TYR A 133 13.83 -8.45 -10.18
CA TYR A 133 14.44 -7.64 -9.13
C TYR A 133 15.91 -8.05 -8.96
N LEU A 134 16.83 -7.11 -9.16
CA LEU A 134 18.26 -7.38 -9.09
C LEU A 134 18.82 -6.75 -7.81
N ALA A 135 19.02 -7.55 -6.77
CA ALA A 135 19.43 -7.03 -5.45
C ALA A 135 20.67 -6.12 -5.51
N TYR A 136 21.67 -6.46 -6.32
CA TYR A 136 22.88 -5.64 -6.47
C TYR A 136 22.63 -4.25 -7.11
N ALA A 137 21.51 -4.07 -7.81
CA ALA A 137 21.18 -2.83 -8.53
C ALA A 137 19.96 -2.10 -7.95
N ASP A 138 19.04 -2.81 -7.31
CA ASP A 138 17.77 -2.28 -6.84
C ASP A 138 17.71 -2.12 -5.30
N ALA A 139 18.55 -2.84 -4.55
CA ALA A 139 18.57 -2.77 -3.10
C ALA A 139 19.50 -1.65 -2.64
N PHE A 140 18.91 -0.58 -2.12
CA PHE A 140 19.64 0.49 -1.42
C PHE A 140 19.08 0.65 0.00
N PRO A 141 19.34 -0.29 0.94
CA PRO A 141 18.73 -0.28 2.27
C PRO A 141 18.96 1.01 3.06
N GLU A 142 20.10 1.66 2.84
CA GLU A 142 20.49 2.91 3.50
C GLU A 142 19.88 4.17 2.86
N SER A 143 19.04 4.02 1.82
CA SER A 143 18.40 5.16 1.17
C SER A 143 17.34 5.79 2.07
N ARG A 144 17.28 7.12 2.05
CA ARG A 144 16.41 7.90 2.94
C ARG A 144 15.48 8.84 2.18
N VAL A 145 14.31 9.07 2.77
CA VAL A 145 13.39 10.12 2.38
C VAL A 145 13.25 11.07 3.57
N ARG A 146 14.00 12.17 3.55
CA ARG A 146 14.20 13.04 4.73
C ARG A 146 12.90 13.44 5.44
N TRP A 147 11.88 13.82 4.67
CA TRP A 147 10.61 14.22 5.27
C TRP A 147 9.86 13.07 5.96
N VAL A 148 10.08 11.82 5.54
CA VAL A 148 9.56 10.63 6.21
C VAL A 148 10.30 10.41 7.52
N ASP A 149 11.63 10.53 7.50
CA ASP A 149 12.44 10.41 8.71
C ASP A 149 12.04 11.43 9.80
N GLU A 150 11.81 12.68 9.39
CA GLU A 150 11.36 13.75 10.30
C GLU A 150 10.00 13.44 10.94
N VAL A 151 9.12 12.78 10.21
CA VAL A 151 7.79 12.37 10.71
C VAL A 151 7.90 11.16 11.63
N ASP A 152 8.69 10.17 11.25
CA ASP A 152 8.88 8.93 12.03
C ASP A 152 9.67 9.19 13.33
N GLN A 153 10.37 10.32 13.46
CA GLN A 153 11.03 10.79 14.69
C GLN A 153 10.08 11.50 15.68
N GLN A 154 8.83 11.79 15.29
CA GLN A 154 7.87 12.43 16.20
C GLN A 154 7.47 11.46 17.33
N PRO A 155 7.21 11.96 18.55
CA PRO A 155 6.80 11.10 19.66
C PRO A 155 5.54 10.30 19.31
N SER A 156 5.59 8.98 19.48
CA SER A 156 4.42 8.11 19.34
C SER A 156 3.54 8.20 20.58
N PHE A 157 2.23 8.05 20.40
CA PHE A 157 1.29 7.90 21.50
C PHE A 157 1.40 6.51 22.13
N LYS A 158 1.36 6.44 23.45
CA LYS A 158 1.27 5.18 24.18
C LYS A 158 -0.17 4.66 24.11
N VAL A 159 -0.38 3.50 23.49
CA VAL A 159 -1.71 2.88 23.42
C VAL A 159 -1.90 1.89 24.57
N VAL A 160 -2.99 2.03 25.31
CA VAL A 160 -3.40 1.13 26.41
C VAL A 160 -4.85 0.68 26.22
N TRP A 161 -5.19 -0.48 26.76
CA TRP A 161 -6.54 -1.04 26.73
C TRP A 161 -7.15 -0.94 28.13
N ALA A 162 -8.35 -0.35 28.25
CA ALA A 162 -8.99 -0.08 29.53
C ALA A 162 -9.43 -1.34 30.30
N ASP A 163 -9.75 -2.43 29.58
CA ASP A 163 -9.92 -3.79 30.12
C ASP A 163 -9.95 -4.78 28.94
N LYS A 164 -10.24 -6.09 29.12
CA LYS A 164 -10.39 -7.09 28.03
C LYS A 164 -11.58 -6.78 27.10
N GLY A 165 -11.56 -5.62 26.45
CA GLY A 165 -12.53 -5.11 25.49
C GLY A 165 -12.81 -6.16 24.41
N GLN A 166 -14.02 -6.08 23.86
CA GLN A 166 -14.62 -6.97 22.86
C GLN A 166 -13.60 -7.82 22.09
N ALA A 167 -13.83 -9.13 21.97
CA ALA A 167 -12.99 -10.04 21.20
C ALA A 167 -12.87 -9.58 19.73
N LEU A 168 -11.95 -8.63 19.49
CA LEU A 168 -11.59 -8.15 18.17
C LEU A 168 -10.64 -9.18 17.58
N PRO A 169 -10.77 -9.45 16.27
CA PRO A 169 -9.75 -10.20 15.55
C PRO A 169 -8.37 -9.57 15.75
N GLU A 170 -7.33 -10.41 15.86
CA GLU A 170 -5.96 -9.95 16.13
C GLU A 170 -5.50 -8.90 15.10
N ASP A 171 -5.83 -9.10 13.83
CA ASP A 171 -5.46 -8.15 12.76
C ASP A 171 -6.13 -6.78 12.90
N VAL A 172 -7.35 -6.74 13.46
CA VAL A 172 -8.06 -5.49 13.79
C VAL A 172 -7.40 -4.80 14.98
N ARG A 173 -7.02 -5.58 16.00
CA ARG A 173 -6.32 -5.09 17.19
C ARG A 173 -4.98 -4.46 16.84
N THR A 174 -4.11 -5.19 16.16
CA THR A 174 -2.79 -4.70 15.72
C THR A 174 -2.92 -3.47 14.82
N HIS A 175 -3.92 -3.45 13.93
CA HIS A 175 -4.17 -2.28 13.07
C HIS A 175 -4.54 -1.04 13.90
N ALA A 176 -5.42 -1.19 14.89
CA ALA A 176 -5.87 -0.09 15.74
C ALA A 176 -4.71 0.49 16.56
N GLU A 177 -3.94 -0.37 17.24
CA GLU A 177 -2.77 0.02 18.01
C GLU A 177 -1.77 0.79 17.14
N ARG A 178 -1.44 0.27 15.96
CA ARG A 178 -0.52 0.95 15.02
C ARG A 178 -1.03 2.32 14.57
N VAL A 179 -2.32 2.45 14.27
CA VAL A 179 -2.89 3.72 13.80
C VAL A 179 -2.91 4.76 14.91
N LEU A 180 -3.35 4.37 16.11
CA LEU A 180 -3.50 5.27 17.25
C LEU A 180 -2.15 5.67 17.85
N ALA A 181 -1.17 4.75 17.91
CA ALA A 181 0.19 5.07 18.34
C ALA A 181 0.86 6.09 17.41
N ALA A 182 0.56 6.04 16.11
CA ALA A 182 1.16 6.94 15.14
C ALA A 182 0.61 8.37 15.23
N ASP A 183 -0.72 8.53 15.24
CA ASP A 183 -1.40 9.81 15.52
C ASP A 183 -2.92 9.56 15.61
N PRO A 184 -3.52 9.75 16.81
CA PRO A 184 -4.90 9.39 17.11
C PRO A 184 -5.93 10.46 16.69
N PHE A 185 -5.52 11.48 15.93
CA PHE A 185 -6.42 12.57 15.53
C PHE A 185 -6.99 12.39 14.11
N PRO A 186 -8.14 13.03 13.80
CA PRO A 186 -8.75 12.98 12.47
C PRO A 186 -7.75 13.33 11.34
N HIS A 187 -7.80 12.54 10.28
CA HIS A 187 -6.96 12.71 9.10
C HIS A 187 -7.67 12.10 7.88
N PRO A 188 -7.60 12.67 6.66
CA PRO A 188 -8.35 12.14 5.51
C PRO A 188 -8.07 10.67 5.13
N TYR A 189 -6.94 10.11 5.59
CA TYR A 189 -6.55 8.71 5.39
C TYR A 189 -6.77 7.82 6.62
N ARG A 190 -7.32 8.36 7.71
CA ARG A 190 -7.67 7.64 8.94
C ARG A 190 -9.16 7.82 9.17
N ARG A 191 -9.88 6.73 9.42
CA ARG A 191 -11.31 6.78 9.69
C ARG A 191 -11.55 7.08 11.17
N ILE A 192 -11.02 8.22 11.63
CA ILE A 192 -11.13 8.70 13.00
C ILE A 192 -12.13 9.85 13.04
N GLU A 193 -13.13 9.71 13.89
CA GLU A 193 -14.12 10.73 14.20
C GLU A 193 -13.97 11.13 15.67
N GLN A 194 -13.91 12.43 15.95
CA GLN A 194 -13.90 12.95 17.32
C GLN A 194 -15.33 13.20 17.80
N GLY A 195 -15.73 12.55 18.89
CA GLY A 195 -17.00 12.81 19.55
C GLY A 195 -16.94 14.07 20.41
N SER A 196 -18.09 14.72 20.58
CA SER A 196 -18.24 15.93 21.41
C SER A 196 -18.10 15.66 22.92
N ASN A 197 -18.16 14.40 23.34
CA ASN A 197 -18.02 13.96 24.73
C ASN A 197 -16.56 13.56 25.10
N GLY A 198 -15.59 13.85 24.23
CA GLY A 198 -14.19 13.46 24.43
C GLY A 198 -13.86 12.02 24.02
N VAL A 199 -14.87 11.20 23.66
CA VAL A 199 -14.66 9.85 23.12
C VAL A 199 -14.57 9.93 21.61
N SER A 200 -13.47 9.44 21.06
CA SER A 200 -13.23 9.32 19.62
C SER A 200 -13.51 7.90 19.13
N ILE A 201 -13.79 7.75 17.84
CA ILE A 201 -14.06 6.46 17.21
C ILE A 201 -13.08 6.25 16.06
N LEU A 202 -12.35 5.13 16.07
CA LEU A 202 -11.59 4.62 14.93
C LEU A 202 -12.40 3.51 14.25
N ALA A 203 -12.68 3.67 12.96
CA ALA A 203 -13.31 2.63 12.16
C ALA A 203 -12.26 1.77 11.44
N VAL A 204 -12.20 0.49 11.79
CA VAL A 204 -11.37 -0.53 11.14
C VAL A 204 -12.30 -1.56 10.51
N ARG A 205 -12.38 -1.58 9.17
CA ARG A 205 -13.38 -2.34 8.42
C ARG A 205 -14.82 -2.11 8.97
N GLU A 206 -15.50 -3.15 9.41
CA GLU A 206 -16.82 -3.14 10.06
C GLU A 206 -16.76 -2.72 11.54
N HIS A 207 -15.61 -2.85 12.20
CA HIS A 207 -15.46 -2.55 13.63
C HIS A 207 -15.38 -1.04 13.89
N ARG A 208 -15.91 -0.65 15.05
CA ARG A 208 -15.85 0.73 15.57
C ARG A 208 -15.22 0.67 16.95
N ILE A 209 -14.03 1.25 17.06
CA ILE A 209 -13.18 1.17 18.24
C ILE A 209 -13.22 2.53 18.93
N SER A 210 -13.79 2.57 20.12
CA SER A 210 -13.86 3.79 20.93
C SER A 210 -12.56 3.99 21.68
N PHE A 211 -12.08 5.24 21.76
CA PHE A 211 -10.89 5.58 22.53
C PHE A 211 -10.95 7.00 23.06
N VAL A 212 -10.15 7.27 24.08
CA VAL A 212 -9.91 8.62 24.63
C VAL A 212 -8.42 8.93 24.57
N ILE A 213 -8.10 10.22 24.51
CA ILE A 213 -6.72 10.72 24.49
C ILE A 213 -6.51 11.55 25.75
N ASP A 214 -5.48 11.23 26.52
CA ASP A 214 -5.02 12.00 27.68
C ASP A 214 -3.51 12.22 27.52
N ASP A 215 -3.11 13.47 27.27
CA ASP A 215 -1.75 13.86 26.87
C ASP A 215 -1.17 12.99 25.73
N ASP A 216 -0.21 12.12 26.04
CA ASP A 216 0.47 11.22 25.10
C ASP A 216 -0.09 9.78 25.14
N THR A 217 -1.13 9.53 25.94
CA THR A 217 -1.71 8.21 26.15
C THR A 217 -3.07 8.09 25.49
N VAL A 218 -3.23 7.07 24.65
CA VAL A 218 -4.49 6.69 24.02
C VAL A 218 -5.05 5.47 24.74
N THR A 219 -6.21 5.62 25.37
CA THR A 219 -6.90 4.51 26.03
C THR A 219 -8.04 4.03 25.16
N ILE A 220 -7.92 2.80 24.65
CA ILE A 220 -9.00 2.10 23.95
C ILE A 220 -9.99 1.55 24.98
N LEU A 221 -11.28 1.85 24.79
CA LEU A 221 -12.38 1.54 25.70
C LEU A 221 -13.02 0.17 25.42
#